data_AF-A0A519PGG9-F1
#
_entry.id   AF-A0A519PGG9-F1
#
_cell.length_a   1.000
_cell.length_b   1.000
_cell.length_c   1.000
_cell.angle_alpha   90.00
_cell.angle_beta   90.00
_cell.angle_gamma   90.00
#
_symmetry.space_group_name_H-M   'P 1'
#
loop_
_entity.id
_entity.type
_entity.pdbx_description
1 polymer ?
#
loop_
_entity_poly.entity_id
_entity_poly.type
_entity_poly.pdbx_seq_one_letter_code
_entity_poly.pdbx_strand_id
1 'polypeptide(L)' 'SLYRRVIFGEITNPALADITDLDWREVAIFAPLIAMTLYLGVYPAAVFDLTQASVDNLAAVYRAAIGG' A
#
# COMPACT_ATOMS: atom_id res chain seq x y z
N SER A 1 -4.47 4.70 16.66
CA SER A 1 -4.96 4.00 17.88
C SER A 1 -5.43 2.58 17.58
N LEU A 2 -5.96 2.30 16.39
CA LEU A 2 -6.41 0.95 16.00
C LEU A 2 -5.32 -0.12 16.09
N TYR A 3 -4.21 0.03 15.37
CA TYR A 3 -3.09 -0.95 15.39
C TYR A 3 -2.65 -1.29 16.82
N ARG A 4 -2.44 -0.26 17.66
CA ARG A 4 -2.05 -0.44 19.06
C ARG A 4 -3.07 -1.26 19.87
N ARG A 5 -4.37 -0.99 19.69
CA ARG A 5 -5.44 -1.69 20.43
C ARG A 5 -5.63 -3.13 19.94
N VAL A 6 -5.34 -3.40 18.67
CA VAL A 6 -5.50 -4.74 18.06
C VAL A 6 -4.29 -5.63 18.36
N ILE A 7 -3.07 -5.10 18.30
CA ILE A 7 -1.84 -5.89 18.51
C ILE A 7 -1.43 -5.98 19.98
N PHE A 8 -1.63 -4.91 20.76
CA PHE A 8 -1.22 -4.85 22.17
C PHE A 8 -2.40 -4.79 23.14
N GLY A 9 -3.62 -5.08 22.67
CA GLY A 9 -4.81 -5.18 23.52
C GLY A 9 -4.89 -6.51 24.25
N GLU A 10 -5.65 -6.56 25.35
CA GLU A 10 -5.92 -7.81 26.06
C GLU A 10 -6.83 -8.74 25.24
N ILE A 11 -6.53 -10.03 25.24
CA ILE A 11 -7.34 -11.05 24.56
C ILE A 11 -8.59 -11.30 25.40
N THR A 12 -9.73 -10.81 24.93
CA THR A 12 -11.02 -10.94 25.64
C THR A 12 -11.79 -12.21 25.26
N ASN A 13 -11.42 -12.89 24.15
CA ASN A 13 -12.07 -14.11 23.69
C ASN A 13 -11.09 -15.30 23.78
N PRO A 14 -11.37 -16.31 24.62
CA PRO A 14 -10.49 -17.47 24.82
C PRO A 14 -10.32 -18.34 23.57
N ALA A 15 -11.25 -18.31 22.61
CA ALA A 15 -11.13 -19.04 21.35
C ALA A 15 -10.05 -18.48 20.40
N LEU A 16 -9.58 -17.25 20.64
CA LEU A 16 -8.52 -16.61 19.86
C LEU A 16 -7.11 -16.99 20.35
N ALA A 17 -6.99 -17.60 21.53
CA ALA A 17 -5.69 -17.91 22.15
C ALA A 17 -4.91 -19.01 21.42
N ASP A 18 -5.61 -19.92 20.74
CA ASP A 18 -5.01 -21.07 20.06
C ASP A 18 -4.77 -20.82 18.55
N ILE A 19 -5.06 -19.62 18.06
CA ILE A 19 -4.84 -19.28 16.64
C ILE A 19 -3.35 -19.12 16.42
N THR A 20 -2.84 -19.89 15.47
CA THR A 20 -1.45 -19.81 15.01
C THR A 20 -1.27 -18.59 14.12
N ASP A 21 -0.09 -17.98 14.20
CA ASP A 21 0.31 -16.88 13.31
C ASP A 21 0.36 -17.33 11.84
N LEU A 22 0.78 -16.41 10.97
CA LEU A 22 0.82 -16.59 9.52
C LEU A 22 1.48 -17.89 9.06
N ASP A 23 0.79 -18.61 8.17
CA ASP A 23 1.34 -19.77 7.47
C ASP A 23 2.36 -19.34 6.40
N TRP A 24 3.28 -20.25 6.04
CA TRP A 24 4.29 -19.98 4.99
C TRP A 24 3.69 -19.50 3.66
N ARG A 25 2.50 -20.01 3.31
CA ARG A 25 1.77 -19.60 2.10
C ARG A 25 1.30 -18.15 2.19
N GLU A 26 0.85 -17.72 3.36
CA GLU A 26 0.39 -16.35 3.58
C GLU A 26 1.57 -15.39 3.52
N VAL A 27 2.70 -15.76 4.15
CA VAL A 27 3.95 -14.99 4.06
C VAL A 27 4.40 -14.85 2.60
N ALA A 28 4.33 -15.92 1.80
CA ALA A 28 4.70 -15.87 0.39
C ALA A 28 3.81 -14.94 -0.46
N ILE A 29 2.54 -14.76 -0.08
CA ILE A 29 1.61 -13.83 -0.74
C ILE A 29 1.87 -12.39 -0.28
N PHE A 30 2.12 -12.17 1.00
CA PHE A 30 2.36 -10.83 1.54
C PHE A 30 3.76 -10.27 1.22
N ALA A 31 4.78 -11.13 1.16
CA ALA A 31 6.16 -10.73 0.88
C ALA A 31 6.33 -9.89 -0.39
N PRO A 32 5.80 -10.27 -1.58
CA PRO A 32 5.92 -9.45 -2.78
C PRO A 32 5.20 -8.10 -2.66
N LEU A 33 4.06 -8.05 -1.97
CA LEU A 33 3.32 -6.80 -1.75
C LEU A 33 4.13 -5.82 -0.90
N ILE A 34 4.72 -6.31 0.19
CA ILE A 34 5.60 -5.53 1.07
C ILE A 34 6.84 -5.06 0.28
N ALA A 35 7.48 -5.97 -0.45
CA ALA A 35 8.65 -5.65 -1.25
C ALA A 35 8.36 -4.56 -2.30
N MET A 36 7.24 -4.66 -3.02
CA MET A 36 6.83 -3.64 -3.99
C MET A 36 6.48 -2.31 -3.32
N THR A 37 5.85 -2.34 -2.15
CA THR A 37 5.53 -1.11 -1.40
C THR A 37 6.80 -0.39 -0.96
N LEU A 38 7.79 -1.13 -0.44
CA LEU A 38 9.09 -0.57 -0.07
C LEU A 38 9.86 -0.09 -1.30
N TYR A 39 9.89 -0.87 -2.38
CA TYR A 39 10.52 -0.49 -3.64
C TYR A 39 9.95 0.83 -4.18
N LEU A 40 8.63 0.95 -4.24
CA LEU A 40 7.96 2.18 -4.69
C LEU A 40 8.21 3.35 -3.74
N GLY A 41 8.30 3.09 -2.43
CA GLY A 41 8.63 4.10 -1.43
C GLY A 41 10.05 4.65 -1.57
N VAL A 42 11.01 3.80 -1.96
CA VAL A 42 12.41 4.20 -2.18
C VAL A 42 12.63 4.79 -3.58
N TYR A 43 12.01 4.20 -4.61
CA TYR A 43 12.15 4.59 -6.01
C TYR A 43 10.78 4.84 -6.67
N PRO A 44 10.16 6.00 -6.40
CA PRO A 44 8.84 6.33 -6.94
C PRO A 44 8.84 6.61 -8.46
N ALA A 45 10.00 6.96 -9.04
CA ALA A 45 10.14 7.24 -10.46
C ALA A 45 9.75 6.04 -11.35
N ALA A 46 9.87 4.80 -10.86
CA ALA A 46 9.40 3.61 -11.57
C ALA A 46 7.93 3.69 -12.00
N VAL A 47 7.08 4.38 -11.23
CA VAL A 47 5.66 4.58 -11.60
C VAL A 47 5.46 5.97 -12.21
N PHE A 48 6.12 7.00 -11.68
CA PHE A 48 5.93 8.37 -12.18
C PHE A 48 6.41 8.55 -13.62
N ASP A 49 7.52 7.95 -14.02
CA ASP A 49 8.01 8.06 -15.39
C ASP A 49 7.04 7.43 -16.40
N LEU A 50 6.37 6.33 -16.01
CA LEU A 50 5.33 5.70 -16.82
C LEU A 50 4.07 6.58 -16.94
N THR A 51 3.67 7.24 -15.86
CA THR A 51 2.43 8.03 -15.84
C THR A 51 2.61 9.46 -16.32
N GLN A 52 3.85 9.96 -16.40
CA GLN A 52 4.17 11.36 -16.68
C GLN A 52 3.52 11.87 -17.97
N ALA A 53 3.66 11.16 -19.09
CA ALA A 53 3.11 11.60 -20.37
C ALA A 53 1.57 11.76 -20.33
N SER A 54 0.88 10.84 -19.65
CA SER A 54 -0.57 10.88 -19.49
C SER A 54 -1.01 12.04 -18.59
N VAL A 55 -0.26 12.29 -17.51
CA VAL A 55 -0.52 13.40 -16.57
C VAL A 55 -0.25 14.75 -17.24
N ASP A 56 0.82 14.88 -18.01
CA ASP A 56 1.18 16.11 -18.73
C ASP A 56 0.12 16.46 -19.77
N ASN A 57 -0.33 15.49 -20.56
CA ASN A 57 -1.41 15.68 -21.52
C ASN A 57 -2.72 16.10 -20.82
N LEU A 58 -3.08 15.42 -19.73
CA LEU A 58 -4.28 15.76 -18.96
C LEU A 58 -4.18 17.19 -18.38
N ALA A 59 -3.02 17.55 -17.83
CA ALA A 59 -2.79 18.88 -17.28
C ALA A 59 -2.83 19.97 -18.36
N ALA A 60 -2.29 19.70 -19.55
CA ALA A 60 -2.33 20.62 -20.70
C ALA A 60 -3.76 20.86 -21.18
N VAL A 61 -4.54 19.79 -21.37
CA VAL A 61 -5.96 19.88 -21.75
C VAL A 61 -6.75 20.66 -20.70
N TYR A 62 -6.51 20.37 -19.41
CA TYR A 62 -7.15 21.09 -18.32
C TYR A 62 -6.83 22.59 -18.39
N ARG A 63 -5.55 22.98 -18.45
CA ARG A 63 -5.13 24.40 -18.56
C ARG A 63 -5.76 25.11 -19.76
N ALA A 64 -5.88 24.43 -20.90
CA ALA A 64 -6.54 25.00 -22.09
C ALA A 64 -8.06 25.19 -21.89
N ALA A 65 -8.72 24.31 -21.13
CA ALA A 65 -10.16 24.36 -20.88
C ALA A 65 -10.58 25.39 -19.83
N ILE A 66 -9.78 25.56 -18.77
CA ILE A 66 -9.98 26.63 -17.78
C ILE A 66 -9.44 27.99 -18.23
N GLY A 67 -8.80 28.03 -19.40
CA GLY A 67 -8.09 29.19 -19.92
C GLY A 67 -6.78 29.42 -19.17
N GLY A 68 -5.70 29.68 -19.91
CA GLY A 68 -4.78 30.70 -19.42
C GLY A 68 -5.54 32.01 -19.25
#